data_AF-I7L7A2-F1
#
_entry.id   AF-I7L7A2-F1
#
_cell.length_a   1.000
_cell.length_b   1.000
_cell.length_c   1.000
_cell.angle_alpha   90.00
_cell.angle_beta   90.00
_cell.angle_gamma   90.00
#
_symmetry.space_group_name_H-M   'P 1'
#
loop_
_entity.id
_entity.type
_entity.pdbx_description
1 polymer ?
#
loop_
_entity_poly.entity_id
_entity_poly.type
_entity_poly.pdbx_seq_one_letter_code
_entity_poly.pdbx_strand_id
1 'polypeptide(L)'
;MPYWVEIIINFTFAWISAVGFALIINVPHRALILCGFSGTAGWMVYWWGYQLGLGRLGSNLLGALLIGILGVVFARIKKCPVTVFNIPGIVPLVPGVPAYQAVRALVDGQLSDAEDLILRVAIVTIAIAMGFLLAQLVAEVFFKIRKNRKSKQNFV
;
A
#
# COMPACT_ATOMS: atom_id res chain seq x y z
N MET A 1 -5.79 -5.08 24.22
CA MET A 1 -5.49 -3.72 24.74
C MET A 1 -6.73 -2.84 24.52
N PRO A 2 -6.83 -1.61 25.05
CA PRO A 2 -7.92 -0.73 24.66
C PRO A 2 -7.87 -0.43 23.16
N TYR A 3 -9.02 -0.45 22.49
CA TYR A 3 -9.11 -0.28 21.03
C TYR A 3 -8.44 1.02 20.52
N TRP A 4 -8.56 2.10 21.29
CA TRP A 4 -7.94 3.41 21.00
C TRP A 4 -6.41 3.33 20.95
N VAL A 5 -5.82 2.50 21.80
CA VAL A 5 -4.36 2.31 21.86
C VAL A 5 -3.89 1.58 20.61
N GLU A 6 -4.65 0.58 20.13
CA GLU A 6 -4.32 -0.14 18.89
C GLU A 6 -4.34 0.79 17.68
N ILE A 7 -5.31 1.71 17.59
CA ILE A 7 -5.36 2.71 16.52
C ILE A 7 -4.11 3.60 16.55
N ILE A 8 -3.76 4.13 17.71
CA ILE A 8 -2.60 5.03 17.86
C ILE A 8 -1.31 4.30 17.47
N ILE A 9 -1.13 3.05 17.90
CA ILE A 9 0.04 2.24 17.56
C ILE A 9 0.08 1.98 16.06
N ASN A 10 -1.00 1.44 15.47
CA ASN A 10 -1.03 1.12 14.05
C ASN A 10 -0.78 2.37 13.18
N PHE A 11 -1.37 3.51 13.55
CA PHE A 11 -1.19 4.76 12.85
C PHE A 11 0.26 5.25 12.92
N THR A 12 0.84 5.34 14.13
CA THR A 12 2.18 5.90 14.34
C THR A 12 3.27 5.02 13.73
N PHE A 13 3.20 3.69 13.91
CA PHE A 13 4.19 2.78 13.33
C PHE A 13 4.08 2.67 11.82
N ALA A 14 2.87 2.65 11.24
CA ALA A 14 2.71 2.68 9.79
C ALA A 14 3.25 3.98 9.18
N TRP A 15 3.01 5.10 9.85
CA TRP A 15 3.55 6.40 9.47
C TRP A 15 5.07 6.41 9.48
N ILE A 16 5.68 6.00 10.58
CA ILE A 16 7.13 5.96 10.76
C ILE A 16 7.77 5.01 9.74
N SER A 17 7.17 3.85 9.51
CA SER A 17 7.62 2.89 8.50
C SER A 17 7.63 3.51 7.10
N ALA A 18 6.52 4.12 6.68
CA ALA A 18 6.41 4.74 5.35
C ALA A 18 7.35 5.94 5.17
N VAL A 19 7.44 6.84 6.16
CA VAL A 19 8.35 7.99 6.11
C VAL A 19 9.81 7.58 6.20
N GLY A 20 10.13 6.64 7.09
CA GLY A 20 11.48 6.10 7.25
C GLY A 20 11.98 5.46 5.96
N PHE A 21 11.13 4.64 5.30
CA PHE A 21 11.48 4.08 4.00
C PHE A 21 11.60 5.15 2.92
N ALA A 22 10.72 6.15 2.90
CA ALA A 22 10.81 7.27 1.96
C ALA A 22 12.13 8.05 2.10
N LEU A 23 12.64 8.21 3.33
CA LEU A 23 13.95 8.80 3.59
C LEU A 23 15.09 7.93 3.04
N ILE A 24 15.03 6.61 3.24
CA ILE A 24 16.04 5.66 2.74
C ILE A 24 16.16 5.72 1.22
N ILE A 25 15.04 5.78 0.50
CA ILE A 25 15.04 5.87 -0.97
C ILE A 25 15.17 7.32 -1.49
N ASN A 26 15.51 8.27 -0.63
CA ASN A 26 15.77 9.67 -0.95
C ASN A 26 14.60 10.39 -1.68
N VAL A 27 13.38 10.24 -1.16
CA VAL A 27 12.20 10.98 -1.64
C VAL A 27 12.34 12.48 -1.35
N PRO A 28 11.93 13.38 -2.27
CA PRO A 28 11.99 14.83 -2.04
C PRO A 28 11.25 15.25 -0.76
N HIS A 29 11.90 16.07 0.08
CA HIS A 29 11.39 16.48 1.40
C HIS A 29 9.95 17.01 1.38
N ARG A 30 9.57 17.76 0.33
CA ARG A 30 8.21 18.29 0.16
C ARG A 30 7.11 17.23 0.03
N ALA A 31 7.47 15.98 -0.27
CA ALA A 31 6.58 14.85 -0.49
C ALA A 31 6.55 13.85 0.70
N LEU A 32 7.54 13.89 1.61
CA LEU A 32 7.69 12.92 2.70
C LEU A 32 6.42 12.77 3.57
N ILE A 33 5.84 13.90 3.98
CA ILE A 33 4.63 13.90 4.82
C ILE A 33 3.46 13.20 4.11
N LEU A 34 3.27 13.45 2.81
CA LEU A 34 2.21 12.79 2.05
C LEU A 34 2.50 11.31 1.77
N CYS A 35 3.78 10.90 1.72
CA CYS A 35 4.15 9.49 1.66
C CYS A 35 3.74 8.76 2.95
N GLY A 36 3.98 9.40 4.10
CA GLY A 36 3.51 8.92 5.41
C GLY A 36 2.00 8.73 5.45
N PHE A 37 1.23 9.72 5.00
CA PHE A 37 -0.24 9.62 4.93
C PHE A 37 -0.69 8.49 3.99
N SER A 38 -0.04 8.33 2.84
CA SER A 38 -0.35 7.27 1.88
C SER A 38 -0.22 5.87 2.52
N GLY A 39 0.93 5.60 3.15
CA GLY A 39 1.19 4.31 3.77
C GLY A 39 0.34 4.04 5.01
N THR A 40 0.12 5.07 5.82
CA THR A 40 -0.74 4.96 7.01
C THR A 40 -2.18 4.68 6.62
N ALA A 41 -2.70 5.37 5.60
CA ALA A 41 -4.05 5.14 5.10
C ALA A 41 -4.22 3.72 4.56
N GLY A 42 -3.25 3.22 3.78
CA GLY A 42 -3.25 1.85 3.30
C GLY A 42 -3.22 0.80 4.42
N TRP A 43 -2.36 1.01 5.42
CA TRP A 43 -2.27 0.15 6.59
C TRP A 43 -3.55 0.15 7.42
N MET A 44 -4.16 1.31 7.63
CA MET A 44 -5.41 1.42 8.38
C MET A 44 -6.56 0.70 7.68
N VAL A 45 -6.66 0.80 6.35
CA VAL A 45 -7.63 0.02 5.57
C VAL A 45 -7.37 -1.48 5.69
N TYR A 46 -6.11 -1.90 5.61
CA TYR A 46 -5.76 -3.30 5.85
C TYR A 46 -6.18 -3.74 7.25
N TRP A 47 -5.84 -2.98 8.29
CA TRP A 47 -6.12 -3.33 9.67
C TRP A 47 -7.63 -3.44 9.93
N TRP A 48 -8.42 -2.44 9.51
CA TRP A 48 -9.87 -2.52 9.63
C TRP A 48 -10.47 -3.64 8.81
N GLY A 49 -10.02 -3.83 7.57
CA GLY A 49 -10.49 -4.94 6.73
C GLY A 49 -10.21 -6.30 7.38
N TYR A 50 -9.07 -6.44 8.04
CA TYR A 50 -8.70 -7.66 8.74
C TYR A 50 -9.57 -7.89 9.96
N GLN A 51 -9.84 -6.84 10.74
CA GLN A 51 -10.76 -6.91 11.89
C GLN A 51 -12.21 -7.23 11.49
N LEU A 52 -12.63 -6.84 10.29
CA LEU A 52 -13.94 -7.16 9.72
C LEU A 52 -14.02 -8.57 9.11
N GLY A 53 -12.95 -9.36 9.16
CA GLY A 53 -12.94 -10.74 8.67
C GLY A 53 -12.72 -10.89 7.16
N LEU A 54 -12.26 -9.85 6.45
CA LEU A 54 -11.94 -9.93 5.01
C LEU A 54 -10.72 -10.82 4.69
N GLY A 55 -10.05 -11.35 5.72
CA GLY A 55 -8.84 -12.15 5.60
C GLY A 55 -7.66 -11.33 5.07
N ARG A 56 -6.50 -11.99 4.92
CA ARG A 56 -5.26 -11.32 4.49
C ARG A 56 -5.33 -10.84 3.04
N LEU A 57 -5.97 -11.61 2.16
CA LEU A 57 -6.10 -11.29 0.74
C LEU A 57 -6.94 -10.02 0.53
N GLY A 58 -8.20 -10.01 1.02
CA GLY A 58 -9.11 -8.89 0.83
C GLY A 58 -8.58 -7.60 1.47
N SER A 59 -8.04 -7.71 2.69
CA SER A 59 -7.51 -6.56 3.42
C SER A 59 -6.31 -5.92 2.72
N ASN A 60 -5.36 -6.72 2.22
CA ASN A 60 -4.20 -6.20 1.50
C ASN A 60 -4.56 -5.65 0.12
N LEU A 61 -5.51 -6.26 -0.56
CA LEU A 61 -6.03 -5.75 -1.84
C LEU A 61 -6.62 -4.35 -1.65
N LEU A 62 -7.48 -4.16 -0.64
CA LEU A 62 -8.10 -2.86 -0.36
C LEU A 62 -7.07 -1.82 0.12
N GLY A 63 -6.12 -2.21 0.96
CA GLY A 63 -5.03 -1.34 1.40
C GLY A 63 -4.17 -0.86 0.23
N ALA A 64 -3.73 -1.77 -0.64
CA ALA A 64 -2.94 -1.45 -1.83
C ALA A 64 -3.72 -0.62 -2.86
N LEU A 65 -5.02 -0.89 -3.01
CA LEU A 65 -5.92 -0.09 -3.85
C LEU A 65 -5.96 1.36 -3.37
N LEU A 66 -6.15 1.58 -2.06
CA LEU A 66 -6.19 2.94 -1.50
C LEU A 66 -4.85 3.65 -1.66
N ILE A 67 -3.71 2.98 -1.40
CA ILE A 67 -2.38 3.54 -1.61
C ILE A 67 -2.22 4.01 -3.06
N GLY A 68 -2.58 3.16 -4.03
CA GLY A 68 -2.49 3.50 -5.45
C GLY A 68 -3.34 4.73 -5.82
N ILE A 69 -4.57 4.81 -5.31
CA ILE A 69 -5.45 5.97 -5.53
C ILE A 69 -4.87 7.24 -4.89
N LEU A 70 -4.41 7.16 -3.63
CA LEU A 70 -3.82 8.29 -2.92
C LEU A 70 -2.54 8.78 -3.59
N GLY A 71 -1.68 7.88 -4.05
CA GLY A 71 -0.47 8.28 -4.75
C GLY A 71 -0.76 9.03 -6.04
N VAL A 72 -1.82 8.66 -6.76
CA VAL A 72 -2.27 9.39 -7.96
C VAL A 72 -2.76 10.80 -7.61
N VAL A 73 -3.48 10.95 -6.49
CA VAL A 73 -3.94 12.25 -5.98
C VAL A 73 -2.75 13.10 -5.53
N PHE A 74 -1.85 12.55 -4.72
CA PHE A 74 -0.70 13.25 -4.16
C PHE A 74 0.36 13.62 -5.21
N ALA A 75 0.54 12.78 -6.23
CA ALA A 75 1.37 13.08 -7.40
C ALA A 75 0.98 14.39 -8.08
N ARG A 76 -0.32 14.67 -8.17
CA ARG A 76 -0.84 15.91 -8.77
C ARG A 76 -0.64 17.12 -7.86
N ILE A 77 -0.86 16.94 -6.56
CA ILE A 77 -0.69 18.00 -5.57
C ILE A 77 0.78 18.45 -5.52
N LYS A 78 1.72 17.50 -5.50
CA LYS A 78 3.16 17.80 -5.37
C LYS A 78 3.93 17.86 -6.68
N LYS A 79 3.27 17.61 -7.82
CA LYS A 79 3.88 17.56 -9.16
C LYS A 79 5.10 16.62 -9.18
N CYS A 80 4.90 15.41 -8.67
CA CYS A 80 5.91 14.36 -8.60
C CYS A 80 5.36 13.06 -9.22
N PRO A 81 6.23 12.13 -9.66
CA PRO A 81 5.79 10.81 -10.11
C PRO A 81 4.99 10.08 -9.03
N VAL A 82 3.99 9.29 -9.45
CA VAL A 82 3.12 8.51 -8.54
C VAL A 82 3.93 7.54 -7.68
N THR A 83 5.01 6.99 -8.24
CA THR A 83 5.93 6.06 -7.57
C THR A 83 6.54 6.63 -6.30
N VAL A 84 6.72 7.96 -6.22
CA VAL A 84 7.24 8.66 -5.03
C VAL A 84 6.37 8.40 -3.80
N PHE A 85 5.05 8.27 -3.97
CA PHE A 85 4.11 8.04 -2.87
C PHE A 85 3.78 6.57 -2.69
N ASN A 86 3.73 5.82 -3.79
CA ASN A 86 3.28 4.44 -3.78
C ASN A 86 4.33 3.47 -3.24
N ILE A 87 5.61 3.65 -3.61
CA ILE A 87 6.68 2.76 -3.16
C ILE A 87 6.80 2.80 -1.63
N PRO A 88 6.96 3.98 -0.98
CA PRO A 88 6.99 4.02 0.49
C PRO A 88 5.65 3.67 1.12
N GLY A 89 4.53 3.96 0.45
CA GLY A 89 3.19 3.69 0.97
C GLY A 89 2.87 2.20 1.10
N ILE A 90 3.40 1.35 0.22
CA ILE A 90 3.18 -0.10 0.27
C ILE A 90 3.97 -0.79 1.40
N VAL A 91 5.06 -0.18 1.88
CA VAL A 91 6.01 -0.80 2.83
C VAL A 91 5.35 -1.42 4.06
N PRO A 92 4.39 -0.77 4.74
CA PRO A 92 3.72 -1.39 5.89
C PRO A 92 2.96 -2.68 5.55
N LEU A 93 2.46 -2.83 4.31
CA LEU A 93 1.68 -3.98 3.88
C LEU A 93 2.54 -5.17 3.42
N VAL A 94 3.81 -4.92 3.08
CA VAL A 94 4.69 -5.96 2.52
C VAL A 94 4.97 -7.04 3.57
N PRO A 95 4.79 -8.33 3.25
CA PRO A 95 5.00 -9.43 4.19
C PRO A 95 6.50 -9.76 4.32
N GLY A 96 7.31 -8.80 4.77
CA GLY A 96 8.77 -8.97 4.87
C GLY A 96 9.20 -9.99 5.94
N VAL A 97 8.60 -9.93 7.13
CA VAL A 97 8.91 -10.88 8.22
C VAL A 97 8.54 -12.32 7.82
N PRO A 98 7.33 -12.62 7.31
CA PRO A 98 7.01 -13.95 6.79
C PRO A 98 7.94 -14.41 5.65
N ALA A 99 8.40 -13.50 4.78
CA ALA A 99 9.33 -13.84 3.72
C ALA A 99 10.71 -14.25 4.26
N TYR A 100 11.24 -13.50 5.23
CA TYR A 100 12.49 -13.87 5.91
C TYR A 100 12.35 -15.21 6.64
N GLN A 101 11.24 -15.41 7.36
CA GLN A 101 10.96 -16.65 8.07
C GLN A 101 10.83 -17.85 7.13
N ALA A 102 10.22 -17.67 5.95
CA ALA A 102 10.12 -18.72 4.94
C ALA A 102 11.51 -19.21 4.49
N VAL A 103 12.39 -18.27 4.14
CA VAL A 103 13.77 -18.60 3.74
C VAL A 103 14.52 -19.27 4.87
N ARG A 104 14.37 -18.77 6.10
CA ARG A 104 14.99 -19.38 7.28
C ARG A 104 14.51 -20.82 7.49
N ALA A 105 13.21 -21.08 7.43
CA ALA A 105 12.64 -22.41 7.60
C ALA A 105 13.14 -23.41 6.54
N LEU A 106 13.31 -22.96 5.29
CA LEU A 106 13.92 -23.77 4.23
C LEU A 106 15.37 -24.15 4.57
N VAL A 107 16.16 -23.20 5.06
CA VAL A 107 17.57 -23.42 5.44
C VAL A 107 17.67 -24.36 6.64
N ASP A 108 16.76 -24.22 7.61
CA ASP A 108 16.70 -25.05 8.83
C ASP A 108 16.07 -26.44 8.57
N GLY A 109 15.67 -26.76 7.32
CA GLY A 109 15.09 -28.05 6.93
C GLY A 109 13.63 -28.24 7.36
N GLN A 110 12.96 -27.20 7.83
CA GLN A 110 11.57 -27.21 8.30
C GLN A 110 10.60 -26.97 7.14
N LEU A 111 10.44 -27.98 6.28
CA LEU A 111 9.70 -27.84 5.01
C LEU A 111 8.21 -27.52 5.21
N SER A 112 7.55 -28.10 6.23
CA SER A 112 6.13 -27.82 6.51
C SER A 112 5.88 -26.34 6.82
N ASP A 113 6.73 -25.75 7.66
CA ASP A 113 6.60 -24.35 8.07
C ASP A 113 6.97 -23.41 6.92
N ALA A 114 7.97 -23.80 6.12
CA ALA A 114 8.36 -23.07 4.93
C ALA A 114 7.22 -22.99 3.90
N GLU A 115 6.52 -24.08 3.63
CA GLU A 115 5.40 -24.12 2.68
C GLU A 115 4.29 -23.13 3.06
N ASP A 116 3.85 -23.14 4.32
CA ASP A 116 2.81 -22.23 4.81
C ASP A 116 3.23 -20.76 4.72
N LEU A 117 4.48 -20.45 5.05
CA LEU A 117 5.02 -19.09 4.99
C LEU A 117 5.17 -18.61 3.54
N ILE A 118 5.63 -19.47 2.63
CA ILE A 118 5.73 -19.16 1.19
C ILE A 118 4.35 -18.86 0.63
N LEU A 119 3.35 -19.72 0.90
CA LEU A 119 1.98 -19.52 0.44
C LEU A 119 1.40 -18.22 0.98
N ARG A 120 1.63 -17.92 2.26
CA ARG A 120 1.21 -16.65 2.87
C ARG A 120 1.81 -15.45 2.15
N VAL A 121 3.11 -15.46 1.88
CA VAL A 121 3.81 -14.38 1.18
C VAL A 121 3.29 -14.23 -0.24
N ALA A 122 3.10 -15.34 -0.96
CA ALA A 122 2.59 -15.35 -2.32
C ALA A 122 1.20 -14.72 -2.41
N ILE A 123 0.25 -15.19 -1.58
CA ILE A 123 -1.13 -14.68 -1.54
C ILE A 123 -1.16 -13.18 -1.25
N VAL A 124 -0.40 -12.73 -0.26
CA VAL A 124 -0.34 -11.30 0.10
C VAL A 124 0.25 -10.47 -1.03
N THR A 125 1.35 -10.92 -1.63
CA THR A 125 2.05 -10.17 -2.70
C THR A 125 1.18 -10.06 -3.94
N ILE A 126 0.48 -11.14 -4.31
CA ILE A 126 -0.51 -11.14 -5.40
C ILE A 126 -1.66 -10.17 -5.10
N ALA A 127 -2.18 -10.18 -3.86
CA ALA A 127 -3.24 -9.26 -3.45
C ALA A 127 -2.82 -7.79 -3.57
N ILE A 128 -1.60 -7.46 -3.12
CA ILE A 128 -1.04 -6.10 -3.23
C ILE A 128 -0.88 -5.71 -4.71
N ALA A 129 -0.30 -6.59 -5.53
CA ALA A 129 -0.12 -6.35 -6.96
C ALA A 129 -1.47 -6.10 -7.67
N MET A 130 -2.48 -6.93 -7.37
CA MET A 130 -3.82 -6.79 -7.93
C MET A 130 -4.51 -5.49 -7.48
N GLY A 131 -4.46 -5.16 -6.19
CA GLY A 131 -5.01 -3.90 -5.67
C GLY A 131 -4.36 -2.68 -6.33
N PHE A 132 -3.05 -2.73 -6.54
CA PHE A 132 -2.31 -1.66 -7.19
C PHE A 132 -2.63 -1.52 -8.68
N LEU A 133 -2.74 -2.64 -9.40
CA LEU A 133 -3.18 -2.64 -10.81
C LEU A 133 -4.59 -2.07 -10.95
N LEU A 134 -5.52 -2.46 -10.08
CA LEU A 134 -6.88 -1.91 -10.05
C LEU A 134 -6.87 -0.40 -9.81
N ALA A 135 -6.02 0.09 -8.90
CA ALA A 135 -5.91 1.53 -8.65
C ALA A 135 -5.44 2.30 -9.88
N GLN A 136 -4.50 1.75 -10.64
CA GLN A 136 -4.01 2.35 -11.88
C GLN A 136 -5.10 2.38 -12.96
N LEU A 137 -5.84 1.29 -13.15
CA LEU A 137 -6.95 1.23 -14.10
C LEU A 137 -8.04 2.25 -13.76
N VAL A 138 -8.44 2.34 -12.50
CA VAL A 138 -9.42 3.33 -12.03
C VAL A 138 -8.91 4.75 -12.29
N ALA A 139 -7.64 5.03 -12.00
CA ALA A 139 -7.02 6.33 -12.25
C ALA A 139 -7.00 6.69 -13.74
N GLU A 140 -6.61 5.77 -14.61
CA GLU A 140 -6.56 5.97 -16.06
C GLU A 140 -7.95 6.26 -16.65
N VAL A 141 -8.95 5.47 -16.27
CA VAL A 141 -10.34 5.68 -16.70
C VAL A 141 -10.84 7.04 -16.24
N PHE A 142 -10.61 7.40 -14.98
CA PHE A 142 -11.02 8.69 -14.43
C PHE A 142 -10.37 9.86 -15.18
N PHE A 143 -9.10 9.75 -15.57
CA PHE A 143 -8.41 10.80 -16.33
C PHE A 143 -8.80 10.88 -17.79
N LYS A 144 -9.04 9.75 -18.44
CA LYS A 144 -9.55 9.71 -19.82
C LYS A 144 -10.93 10.38 -19.91
N ILE A 145 -11.83 10.09 -18.97
CA ILE A 145 -13.16 10.70 -18.91
C ILE A 145 -13.05 12.22 -18.67
N ARG A 146 -12.20 12.67 -17.74
CA ARG A 146 -12.02 14.10 -17.44
C ARG A 146 -11.43 14.88 -18.62
N LYS A 147 -10.49 14.29 -19.37
CA LYS A 147 -9.92 14.90 -20.58
C LYS A 147 -10.99 15.06 -21.68
N ASN A 148 -11.80 14.04 -21.89
CA ASN A 148 -12.89 14.08 -22.88
C ASN A 148 -13.99 15.10 -22.53
N ARG A 149 -14.32 15.27 -21.24
CA ARG A 149 -15.27 16.32 -20.81
C ARG A 149 -14.74 17.74 -21.06
N LYS A 150 -13.47 18.01 -20.77
CA LYS A 150 -12.86 19.32 -21.06
C LYS A 150 -12.78 19.62 -22.56
N SER A 151 -12.54 18.61 -23.39
CA SER A 151 -12.56 18.78 -24.84
C SER A 151 -13.95 19.17 -25.35
N LYS A 152 -15.03 18.55 -24.87
CA LYS A 152 -16.40 18.90 -25.29
C LYS A 152 -16.85 20.31 -24.87
N GLN A 153 -16.30 20.84 -23.78
CA GLN A 153 -16.68 22.16 -23.25
C GLN A 153 -15.95 23.32 -23.94
N ASN A 154 -14.87 23.05 -24.69
CA ASN A 154 -14.17 24.06 -25.51
C ASN A 154 -14.74 24.18 -26.94
N PHE A 155 -15.74 23.35 -27.29
CA PHE A 155 -16.43 23.38 -28.59
C PHE A 155 -17.87 23.93 -28.49
N VAL A 156 -18.23 24.49 -27.34
CA VAL A 156 -19.50 25.22 -27.09
C VAL A 156 -19.13 26.61 -26.63
#